data_AF-A0A914LKB1-F1
#
_entry.id   AF-A0A914LKB1-F1
#
_cell.length_a   1.000
_cell.length_b   1.000
_cell.length_c   1.000
_cell.angle_alpha   90.00
_cell.angle_beta   90.00
_cell.angle_gamma   90.00
#
_symmetry.space_group_name_H-M   'P 1'
#
loop_
_entity.id
_entity.type
_entity.pdbx_description
1 polymer ?
#
loop_
_entity_poly.entity_id
_entity_poly.type
_entity_poly.pdbx_seq_one_letter_code
_entity_poly.pdbx_strand_id
1 'polypeptide(L)'
;MKKSLYDVDGKRTPIGRRKWQMLYATIRGMVIYLHQDENSFSCRNRYLTYKNCILIHHSLAEVPKDYTKKKNVFRLKTANFGEFLFQTSDSTEVEKWIDAINYVAAAFSAPVLPTPVGANKAFIFCKPKYSSTPTHLSLVDQLHAHEQRLEETKESLTNLQQCAPPIKSKGKLVYDYFYKERFLDSEKERYICYINVLREKLNTGTKVINNCDTNSQTFNAKKENSTTTFVF
;
A
#
# COMPACT_ATOMS: atom_id res chain seq x y z
N MET A 1 -1.79 9.76 -16.01
CA MET A 1 -2.48 10.88 -15.31
C MET A 1 -2.77 10.51 -13.86
N LYS A 2 -2.85 11.49 -12.94
CA LYS A 2 -3.28 11.30 -11.55
C LYS A 2 -4.49 12.17 -11.21
N LYS A 3 -5.36 11.69 -10.32
CA LYS A 3 -6.43 12.45 -9.67
C LYS A 3 -6.46 12.15 -8.17
N SER A 4 -6.44 13.19 -7.34
CA SER A 4 -6.57 13.04 -5.88
C SER A 4 -8.05 13.02 -5.46
N LEU A 5 -8.45 12.04 -4.65
CA LEU A 5 -9.80 11.92 -4.08
C LEU A 5 -9.83 12.36 -2.61
N TYR A 6 -8.87 11.86 -1.83
CA TYR A 6 -8.69 12.16 -0.41
C TYR A 6 -7.23 12.53 -0.16
N ASP A 7 -7.02 13.56 0.66
CA ASP A 7 -5.70 13.99 1.12
C ASP A 7 -5.19 13.07 2.25
N VAL A 8 -3.93 13.24 2.68
CA VAL A 8 -3.18 12.41 3.66
C VAL A 8 -3.79 12.41 5.08
N ASP A 9 -4.95 13.05 5.28
CA ASP A 9 -5.70 13.04 6.55
C ASP A 9 -7.07 12.37 6.40
N GLY A 10 -7.34 11.71 5.27
CA GLY A 10 -8.66 11.16 4.92
C GLY A 10 -9.71 12.23 4.62
N LYS A 11 -9.33 13.52 4.59
CA LYS A 11 -10.19 14.62 4.18
C LYS A 11 -10.34 14.61 2.66
N ARG A 12 -11.57 14.78 2.18
CA ARG A 12 -11.85 14.79 0.74
C ARG A 12 -11.15 15.99 0.09
N THR A 13 -10.21 15.76 -0.84
CA THR A 13 -9.38 16.80 -1.48
C THR A 13 -10.26 17.95 -2.02
N PRO A 14 -10.03 19.25 -1.84
CA PRO A 14 -10.92 20.31 -2.35
C PRO A 14 -11.14 20.28 -3.88
N ILE A 15 -12.30 20.74 -4.37
CA ILE A 15 -12.71 20.64 -5.80
C ILE A 15 -11.63 21.15 -6.76
N GLY A 16 -11.02 22.31 -6.48
CA GLY A 16 -9.95 22.88 -7.32
C GLY A 16 -8.68 22.03 -7.43
N ARG A 17 -8.47 21.08 -6.48
CA ARG A 17 -7.34 20.14 -6.46
C ARG A 17 -7.72 18.71 -6.86
N ARG A 18 -8.99 18.43 -7.21
CA ARG A 18 -9.49 17.10 -7.65
C ARG A 18 -9.43 16.90 -9.17
N LYS A 19 -8.84 17.82 -9.95
CA LYS A 19 -8.74 17.65 -11.41
C LYS A 19 -7.72 16.58 -11.79
N TRP A 20 -7.92 15.95 -12.95
CA TRP A 20 -6.93 15.04 -13.52
C TRP A 20 -5.69 15.84 -13.95
N GLN A 21 -4.50 15.37 -13.58
CA GLN A 21 -3.22 15.99 -13.90
C GLN A 21 -2.36 15.01 -14.70
N MET A 22 -1.76 15.47 -15.79
CA MET A 22 -0.70 14.74 -16.49
C MET A 22 0.59 14.92 -15.69
N LEU A 23 1.20 13.81 -15.31
CA LEU A 23 2.41 13.74 -14.50
C LEU A 23 3.16 12.48 -14.91
N TYR A 24 4.47 12.54 -14.89
CA TYR A 24 5.35 11.36 -14.95
C TYR A 24 5.48 10.80 -13.54
N ALA A 25 5.44 9.47 -13.39
CA ALA A 25 5.52 8.82 -12.10
C ALA A 25 6.69 7.82 -12.10
N THR A 26 7.46 7.79 -11.01
CA THR A 26 8.57 6.83 -10.82
C THR A 26 8.52 6.29 -9.39
N ILE A 27 8.76 4.99 -9.21
CA ILE A 27 8.86 4.37 -7.89
C ILE A 27 10.34 4.28 -7.51
N ARG A 28 10.72 4.81 -6.33
CA ARG A 28 12.05 4.58 -5.74
C ARG A 28 11.90 4.28 -4.26
N GLY A 29 12.30 3.08 -3.84
CA GLY A 29 12.00 2.58 -2.50
C GLY A 29 10.49 2.58 -2.25
N MET A 30 10.06 3.07 -1.09
CA MET A 30 8.63 3.18 -0.73
C MET A 30 8.00 4.52 -1.10
N VAL A 31 8.48 5.17 -2.16
CA VAL A 31 8.03 6.50 -2.57
C VAL A 31 7.74 6.53 -4.07
N ILE A 32 6.54 6.98 -4.43
CA ILE A 32 6.22 7.39 -5.81
C ILE A 32 6.58 8.87 -5.95
N TYR A 33 7.50 9.18 -6.84
CA TYR A 33 7.82 10.55 -7.24
C TYR A 33 7.02 10.92 -8.48
N LEU A 34 6.40 12.10 -8.42
CA LEU A 34 5.60 12.68 -9.48
C LEU A 34 6.32 13.89 -10.06
N HIS A 35 6.40 13.94 -11.38
CA HIS A 35 7.19 14.92 -12.12
C HIS A 35 6.33 15.59 -13.19
N GLN A 36 6.63 16.85 -13.51
CA GLN A 36 5.90 17.60 -14.53
C GLN A 36 6.41 17.29 -15.95
N ASP A 37 7.71 17.01 -16.06
CA ASP A 37 8.46 16.72 -17.28
C ASP A 37 9.45 15.57 -17.02
N GLU A 38 9.93 14.94 -18.10
CA GLU A 38 10.85 13.80 -18.02
C GLU A 38 12.23 14.21 -17.46
N ASN A 39 12.61 15.48 -17.64
CA ASN A 39 13.91 16.05 -17.23
C ASN A 39 13.94 16.69 -15.84
N SER A 40 12.84 16.70 -15.06
CA SER A 40 12.83 17.36 -13.74
C SER A 40 13.69 16.68 -12.67
N PHE A 41 14.30 15.52 -12.95
CA PHE A 41 15.33 14.95 -12.08
C PHE A 41 16.52 15.91 -11.87
N SER A 42 16.75 16.84 -12.79
CA SER A 42 17.91 17.75 -12.76
C SER A 42 17.69 19.03 -11.93
N CYS A 43 16.46 19.36 -11.54
CA CYS A 43 16.16 20.62 -10.86
C CYS A 43 16.10 20.48 -9.33
N ARG A 44 17.13 21.05 -8.70
CA ARG A 44 17.53 21.10 -7.27
C ARG A 44 16.49 21.68 -6.28
N ASN A 45 15.20 21.63 -6.55
CA ASN A 45 14.18 22.25 -5.71
C ASN A 45 13.49 21.23 -4.79
N ARG A 46 14.18 20.86 -3.70
CA ARG A 46 13.71 19.88 -2.69
C ARG A 46 12.27 20.13 -2.22
N TYR A 47 11.84 21.39 -2.17
CA TYR A 47 10.48 21.77 -1.76
C TYR A 47 9.39 21.28 -2.74
N LEU A 48 9.64 21.31 -4.05
CA LEU A 48 8.72 20.77 -5.06
C LEU A 48 8.66 19.24 -4.99
N THR A 49 9.78 18.59 -4.67
CA THR A 49 9.88 17.13 -4.51
C THR A 49 8.97 16.60 -3.40
N TYR A 50 8.85 17.30 -2.26
CA TYR A 50 7.98 16.85 -1.15
C TYR A 50 6.49 16.96 -1.43
N LYS A 51 6.05 17.95 -2.21
CA LYS A 51 4.63 18.08 -2.60
C LYS A 51 4.22 17.10 -3.68
N ASN A 52 5.19 16.58 -4.41
CA ASN A 52 5.00 15.68 -5.54
C ASN A 52 5.52 14.27 -5.23
N CYS A 53 5.48 13.84 -3.96
CA CYS A 53 5.80 12.47 -3.59
C CYS A 53 4.65 11.83 -2.83
N ILE A 54 4.45 10.53 -3.03
CA ILE A 54 3.46 9.72 -2.32
C ILE A 54 4.21 8.57 -1.64
N LEU A 55 4.16 8.52 -0.32
CA LEU A 55 4.67 7.39 0.44
C LEU A 55 3.72 6.19 0.26
N ILE A 56 4.27 5.04 -0.11
CA ILE A 56 3.51 3.81 -0.38
C ILE A 56 3.69 2.73 0.70
N HIS A 57 4.33 3.05 1.84
CA HIS A 57 4.25 2.23 3.06
C HIS A 57 2.78 1.96 3.42
N HIS A 58 2.47 0.70 3.74
CA HIS A 58 1.12 0.18 4.01
C HIS A 58 0.05 0.61 3.00
N SER A 59 0.44 0.85 1.75
CA SER A 59 -0.50 1.19 0.69
C SER A 59 -1.11 -0.03 0.03
N LEU A 60 -2.27 0.15 -0.60
CA LEU A 60 -2.92 -0.86 -1.41
C LEU A 60 -3.28 -0.25 -2.76
N ALA A 61 -2.81 -0.89 -3.82
CA ALA A 61 -3.17 -0.58 -5.19
C ALA A 61 -4.17 -1.63 -5.71
N GLU A 62 -5.24 -1.19 -6.37
CA GLU A 62 -6.28 -2.06 -6.90
C GLU A 62 -6.98 -1.46 -8.12
N VAL A 63 -7.65 -2.30 -8.92
CA VAL A 63 -8.56 -1.81 -9.95
C VAL A 63 -9.86 -1.34 -9.29
N PRO A 64 -10.28 -0.08 -9.47
CA PRO A 64 -11.48 0.45 -8.82
C PRO A 64 -12.76 -0.15 -9.41
N LYS A 65 -13.58 -0.79 -8.58
CA LYS A 65 -14.87 -1.41 -8.99
C LYS A 65 -15.96 -0.38 -9.29
N ASP A 66 -15.90 0.78 -8.65
CA ASP A 66 -16.90 1.85 -8.66
C ASP A 66 -16.55 3.00 -9.62
N TYR A 67 -15.44 2.93 -10.35
CA TYR A 67 -14.99 4.00 -11.24
C TYR A 67 -14.99 3.57 -12.71
N THR A 68 -15.99 4.03 -13.47
CA THR A 68 -16.18 3.65 -14.89
C THR A 68 -15.91 4.79 -15.87
N LYS A 69 -15.59 6.00 -15.38
CA LYS A 69 -15.49 7.21 -16.23
C LYS A 69 -14.27 7.21 -17.16
N LYS A 70 -13.22 6.46 -16.84
CA LYS A 70 -12.01 6.30 -17.67
C LYS A 70 -11.52 4.87 -17.60
N LYS A 71 -10.98 4.36 -18.71
CA LYS A 71 -10.33 3.05 -18.80
C LYS A 71 -8.89 3.10 -18.29
N ASN A 72 -8.32 1.93 -18.01
CA ASN A 72 -6.93 1.76 -17.60
C ASN A 72 -6.59 2.57 -16.35
N VAL A 73 -7.44 2.42 -15.33
CA VAL A 73 -7.31 3.15 -14.07
C VAL A 73 -7.03 2.19 -12.94
N PHE A 74 -6.07 2.52 -12.08
CA PHE A 74 -5.93 1.92 -10.76
C PHE A 74 -6.14 2.96 -9.66
N ARG A 75 -6.55 2.47 -8.49
CA ARG A 75 -6.69 3.22 -7.25
C ARG A 75 -5.51 2.91 -6.35
N LEU A 76 -4.94 3.94 -5.73
CA LEU A 76 -3.95 3.82 -4.68
C LEU A 76 -4.54 4.36 -3.38
N LYS A 77 -4.60 3.52 -2.34
CA LYS A 77 -4.95 3.89 -0.96
C LYS A 77 -3.69 3.86 -0.12
N THR A 78 -3.38 4.92 0.63
CA THR A 78 -2.17 4.99 1.47
C THR A 78 -2.46 4.75 2.95
N ALA A 79 -1.42 4.48 3.75
CA ALA A 79 -1.51 4.30 5.21
C ALA A 79 -2.29 5.41 5.93
N ASN A 80 -2.22 6.62 5.40
CA ASN A 80 -2.79 7.82 5.97
C ASN A 80 -4.13 8.21 5.32
N PHE A 81 -4.85 7.25 4.72
CA PHE A 81 -6.16 7.46 4.05
C PHE A 81 -6.13 8.38 2.83
N GLY A 82 -4.95 8.69 2.30
CA GLY A 82 -4.86 9.32 0.99
C GLY A 82 -5.38 8.35 -0.06
N GLU A 83 -6.23 8.83 -0.96
CA GLU A 83 -6.70 8.02 -2.08
C GLU A 83 -6.49 8.77 -3.40
N PHE A 84 -5.94 8.06 -4.36
CA PHE A 84 -5.59 8.58 -5.67
C PHE A 84 -6.08 7.62 -6.75
N LEU A 85 -6.51 8.18 -7.88
CA LEU A 85 -6.72 7.43 -9.11
C LEU A 85 -5.59 7.74 -10.08
N PHE A 86 -5.03 6.71 -10.69
CA PHE A 86 -4.01 6.83 -11.73
C PHE A 86 -4.55 6.21 -13.00
N GLN A 87 -4.43 6.94 -14.10
CA GLN A 87 -4.74 6.44 -15.43
C GLN A 87 -3.42 6.17 -16.16
N THR A 88 -3.26 4.96 -16.68
CA THR A 88 -2.14 4.51 -17.51
C THR A 88 -2.55 4.45 -18.99
N SER A 89 -1.61 4.05 -19.85
CA SER A 89 -1.82 3.93 -21.29
C SER A 89 -2.73 2.74 -21.63
N ASP A 90 -2.49 1.57 -21.04
CA ASP A 90 -3.19 0.32 -21.29
C ASP A 90 -3.42 -0.49 -19.99
N SER A 91 -4.13 -1.62 -20.11
CA SER A 91 -4.40 -2.51 -18.97
C SER A 91 -3.15 -3.21 -18.46
N THR A 92 -2.20 -3.52 -19.34
CA THR A 92 -0.93 -4.16 -18.96
C THR A 92 -0.13 -3.26 -18.02
N GLU A 93 -0.04 -1.96 -18.32
CA GLU A 93 0.60 -1.00 -17.42
C GLU A 93 -0.15 -0.87 -16.11
N VAL A 94 -1.49 -0.94 -16.09
CA VAL A 94 -2.26 -0.97 -14.83
C VAL A 94 -1.77 -2.10 -13.93
N GLU A 95 -1.69 -3.32 -14.46
CA GLU A 95 -1.27 -4.51 -13.72
C GLU A 95 0.17 -4.36 -13.21
N LYS A 96 1.11 -3.94 -14.06
CA LYS A 96 2.51 -3.70 -13.66
C LYS A 96 2.63 -2.70 -12.50
N TRP A 97 1.88 -1.59 -12.58
CA TRP A 97 1.88 -0.59 -11.52
C TRP A 97 1.30 -1.13 -10.21
N ILE A 98 0.18 -1.86 -10.29
CA ILE A 98 -0.44 -2.50 -9.12
C ILE A 98 0.53 -3.49 -8.47
N ASP A 99 1.15 -4.36 -9.27
CA ASP A 99 2.07 -5.40 -8.78
C ASP A 99 3.31 -4.79 -8.14
N ALA A 100 3.92 -3.79 -8.79
CA ALA A 100 5.10 -3.11 -8.26
C ALA A 100 4.81 -2.41 -6.91
N ILE A 101 3.71 -1.66 -6.83
CA ILE A 101 3.32 -0.96 -5.60
C ILE A 101 3.00 -1.95 -4.48
N ASN A 102 2.16 -2.96 -4.76
CA ASN A 102 1.75 -3.93 -3.76
C ASN A 102 2.92 -4.79 -3.28
N TYR A 103 3.85 -5.15 -4.17
CA TYR A 103 5.09 -5.84 -3.77
C TYR A 103 5.94 -4.98 -2.84
N VAL A 104 6.21 -3.72 -3.22
CA VAL A 104 7.00 -2.81 -2.39
C VAL A 104 6.34 -2.62 -1.02
N ALA A 105 5.02 -2.43 -0.99
CA ALA A 105 4.29 -2.25 0.26
C ALA A 105 4.31 -3.53 1.11
N ALA A 106 4.11 -4.71 0.52
CA ALA A 106 4.14 -5.98 1.23
C ALA A 106 5.53 -6.30 1.81
N ALA A 107 6.57 -6.14 1.00
CA ALA A 107 7.93 -6.52 1.34
C ALA A 107 8.60 -5.55 2.32
N PHE A 108 8.31 -4.25 2.24
CA PHE A 108 9.08 -3.24 2.96
C PHE A 108 8.31 -2.50 4.07
N SER A 109 7.00 -2.67 4.21
CA SER A 109 6.26 -2.01 5.30
C SER A 109 6.64 -2.59 6.67
N ALA A 110 7.06 -1.75 7.61
CA ALA A 110 7.38 -2.19 8.96
C ALA A 110 6.15 -2.74 9.72
N PRO A 111 6.33 -3.62 10.71
CA PRO A 111 5.23 -4.05 11.57
C PRO A 111 4.51 -2.86 12.21
N VAL A 112 3.19 -2.99 12.37
CA VAL A 112 2.37 -1.94 12.95
C VAL A 112 2.75 -1.73 14.41
N LEU A 113 2.88 -0.47 14.84
CA LEU A 113 3.26 -0.17 16.21
C LEU A 113 2.21 -0.69 17.19
N PRO A 114 2.61 -1.24 18.35
CA PRO A 114 1.67 -1.71 19.35
C PRO A 114 0.78 -0.54 19.81
N THR A 115 -0.48 -0.85 20.10
CA THR A 115 -1.41 0.15 20.65
C THR A 115 -0.87 0.65 22.00
N PRO A 116 -0.91 1.96 22.30
CA PRO A 116 -0.45 2.49 23.57
C PRO A 116 -1.09 1.76 24.76
N VAL A 117 -0.26 1.33 25.71
CA VAL A 117 -0.65 0.65 26.95
C VAL A 117 -1.36 1.68 27.83
N GLY A 118 -2.70 1.73 27.74
CA GLY A 118 -3.53 2.76 28.39
C GLY A 118 -4.77 3.15 27.59
N ALA A 119 -4.83 2.81 26.29
CA ALA A 119 -6.07 2.91 25.53
C ALA A 119 -7.03 1.80 25.98
N ASN A 120 -8.15 2.17 26.60
CA ASN A 120 -9.25 1.24 26.88
C ASN A 120 -9.83 0.75 25.54
N LYS A 121 -9.33 -0.40 25.05
CA LYS A 121 -9.72 -1.03 23.77
C LYS A 121 -11.24 -1.25 23.63
N ALA A 122 -11.96 -1.28 24.75
CA ALA A 122 -13.41 -1.45 24.81
C ALA A 122 -14.22 -0.23 24.32
N PHE A 123 -13.71 1.00 24.41
CA PHE A 123 -14.53 2.20 24.21
C PHE A 123 -14.06 3.15 23.12
N ILE A 124 -12.77 3.13 22.76
CA ILE A 124 -12.22 4.06 21.77
C ILE A 124 -11.44 3.26 20.73
N PHE A 125 -11.95 3.26 19.50
CA PHE A 125 -11.19 2.78 18.37
C PHE A 125 -10.00 3.73 18.12
N CYS A 126 -8.81 3.30 18.51
CA CYS A 126 -7.57 3.98 18.14
C CYS A 126 -7.03 3.38 16.84
N LYS A 127 -6.99 4.20 15.79
CA LYS A 127 -6.38 3.80 14.53
C LYS A 127 -4.92 3.37 14.77
N PRO A 128 -4.48 2.24 14.20
CA PRO A 128 -3.08 1.87 14.25
C PRO A 128 -2.20 2.92 13.59
N LYS A 129 -1.07 3.25 14.23
CA LYS A 129 -0.06 4.12 13.65
C LYS A 129 0.91 3.27 12.83
N TYR A 130 1.01 3.59 11.54
CA TYR A 130 1.90 2.94 10.61
C TYR A 130 3.26 3.65 10.60
N SER A 131 4.35 2.89 10.69
CA SER A 131 5.68 3.46 10.54
C SER A 131 6.02 3.63 9.07
N SER A 132 6.60 4.77 8.71
CA SER A 132 7.14 5.01 7.37
C SER A 132 8.54 4.42 7.17
N THR A 133 9.15 3.87 8.22
CA THR A 133 10.45 3.20 8.13
C THR A 133 10.31 1.85 7.43
N PRO A 134 11.29 1.45 6.59
CA PRO A 134 11.31 0.09 6.06
C PRO A 134 11.39 -0.95 7.18
N THR A 135 10.84 -2.14 6.94
CA THR A 135 11.04 -3.32 7.78
C THR A 135 12.49 -3.81 7.69
N HIS A 136 12.94 -4.49 8.75
CA HIS A 136 14.20 -5.24 8.77
C HIS A 136 13.99 -6.75 8.68
N LEU A 137 12.73 -7.19 8.53
CA LEU A 137 12.37 -8.60 8.43
C LEU A 137 12.77 -9.19 7.07
N SER A 138 13.08 -10.48 7.05
CA SER A 138 13.23 -11.23 5.80
C SER A 138 11.87 -11.35 5.08
N LEU A 139 11.86 -11.68 3.78
CA LEU A 139 10.59 -11.86 3.05
C LEU A 139 9.70 -12.97 3.66
N VAL A 140 10.32 -14.01 4.23
CA VAL A 140 9.61 -15.12 4.86
C VAL A 140 9.01 -14.68 6.20
N ASP A 141 9.78 -13.97 7.03
CA ASP A 141 9.27 -13.44 8.30
C ASP A 141 8.20 -12.37 8.07
N GLN A 142 8.35 -11.57 7.03
CA GLN A 142 7.37 -10.58 6.61
C GLN A 142 6.06 -11.25 6.16
N LEU A 143 6.14 -12.38 5.43
CA LEU A 143 4.97 -13.17 5.07
C LEU A 143 4.24 -13.70 6.33
N HIS A 144 4.96 -14.34 7.25
CA HIS A 144 4.37 -14.84 8.50
C HIS A 144 3.75 -13.71 9.34
N ALA A 145 4.40 -12.55 9.40
CA ALA A 145 3.86 -11.38 10.11
C ALA A 145 2.53 -10.90 9.49
N HIS A 146 2.41 -10.88 8.16
CA HIS A 146 1.16 -10.53 7.50
C HIS A 146 0.07 -11.58 7.68
N GLU A 147 0.42 -12.87 7.71
CA GLU A 147 -0.51 -13.97 8.00
C GLU A 147 -1.09 -13.85 9.41
N GLN A 148 -0.23 -13.64 10.41
CA GLN A 148 -0.67 -13.40 11.78
C GLN A 148 -1.59 -12.18 11.84
N ARG A 149 -1.22 -11.08 11.17
CA ARG A 149 -2.00 -9.85 11.19
C ARG A 149 -3.36 -9.99 10.49
N LEU A 150 -3.45 -10.82 9.47
CA LEU A 150 -4.72 -11.18 8.83
C LEU A 150 -5.64 -11.89 9.82
N GLU A 151 -5.13 -12.87 10.57
CA GLU A 151 -5.94 -13.59 11.57
C GLU A 151 -6.41 -12.68 12.71
N GLU A 152 -5.52 -11.83 13.26
CA GLU A 152 -5.89 -10.82 14.26
C GLU A 152 -6.98 -9.85 13.75
N THR A 153 -6.91 -9.50 12.47
CA THR A 153 -7.88 -8.58 11.84
C THR A 153 -9.23 -9.27 11.62
N LYS A 154 -9.24 -10.54 11.22
CA LYS A 154 -10.46 -11.36 11.11
C LYS A 154 -11.12 -11.55 12.47
N GLU A 155 -10.36 -11.89 13.49
CA GLU A 155 -10.87 -12.02 14.86
C GLU A 155 -11.48 -10.70 15.35
N SER A 156 -10.79 -9.58 15.09
CA SER A 156 -11.30 -8.24 15.43
C SER A 156 -12.62 -7.91 14.72
N LEU A 157 -12.81 -8.35 13.47
CA LEU A 157 -14.07 -8.21 12.73
C LEU A 157 -15.18 -9.06 13.35
N THR A 158 -14.90 -10.33 13.65
CA THR A 158 -15.87 -11.22 14.30
C THR A 158 -16.31 -10.68 15.65
N ASN A 159 -15.37 -10.20 16.47
CA ASN A 159 -15.66 -9.57 17.76
C ASN A 159 -16.48 -8.28 17.59
N LEU A 160 -16.20 -7.47 16.56
CA LEU A 160 -16.99 -6.28 16.27
C LEU A 160 -18.44 -6.64 15.92
N GLN A 161 -18.65 -7.66 15.09
CA GLN A 161 -19.99 -8.11 14.68
C GLN A 161 -20.83 -8.58 15.88
N GLN A 162 -20.21 -9.21 16.88
CA GLN A 162 -20.90 -9.57 18.13
C GLN A 162 -21.34 -8.36 18.95
N CYS A 163 -20.66 -7.23 18.81
CA CYS A 163 -20.98 -5.95 19.45
C CYS A 163 -21.78 -5.02 18.53
N ALA A 164 -22.50 -5.56 17.54
CA ALA A 164 -23.29 -4.75 16.62
C ALA A 164 -24.33 -3.90 17.37
N PRO A 165 -24.44 -2.60 17.05
CA PRO A 165 -25.38 -1.72 17.72
C PRO A 165 -26.82 -2.14 17.38
N PRO A 166 -27.77 -2.01 18.32
CA PRO A 166 -29.18 -2.24 18.03
C PRO A 166 -29.66 -1.42 16.83
N ILE A 167 -30.58 -1.95 16.03
CA ILE A 167 -31.12 -1.30 14.81
C ILE A 167 -31.66 0.12 15.09
N LYS A 168 -32.17 0.36 16.30
CA LYS A 168 -32.73 1.65 16.72
C LYS A 168 -31.66 2.67 17.16
N SER A 169 -30.41 2.25 17.34
CA SER A 169 -29.31 3.13 17.73
C SER A 169 -29.03 4.17 16.65
N LYS A 170 -28.57 5.36 17.05
CA LYS A 170 -28.25 6.46 16.15
C LYS A 170 -27.03 7.24 16.65
N GLY A 171 -26.52 8.13 15.80
CA GLY A 171 -25.47 9.07 16.15
C GLY A 171 -24.08 8.42 16.18
N LYS A 172 -23.23 8.91 17.09
CA LYS A 172 -21.80 8.57 17.14
C LYS A 172 -21.53 7.07 17.24
N LEU A 173 -22.31 6.36 18.03
CA LEU A 173 -22.14 4.92 18.27
C LEU A 173 -22.27 4.08 16.97
N VAL A 174 -23.26 4.42 16.13
CA VAL A 174 -23.46 3.75 14.82
C VAL A 174 -22.37 4.14 13.84
N TYR A 175 -21.97 5.42 13.83
CA TYR A 175 -20.88 5.90 12.98
C TYR A 175 -19.55 5.19 13.33
N ASP A 176 -19.20 5.12 14.61
CA ASP A 176 -17.96 4.50 15.08
C ASP A 176 -17.93 2.99 14.76
N TYR A 177 -19.08 2.30 14.87
CA TYR A 177 -19.22 0.89 14.47
C TYR A 177 -18.89 0.69 12.98
N PHE A 178 -19.61 1.36 12.08
CA PHE A 178 -19.41 1.19 10.63
C PHE A 178 -18.04 1.69 10.17
N TYR A 179 -17.52 2.73 10.82
CA TYR A 179 -16.18 3.21 10.56
C TYR A 179 -15.14 2.13 10.89
N LYS A 180 -15.24 1.50 12.07
CA LYS A 180 -14.34 0.43 12.50
C LYS A 180 -14.49 -0.81 11.61
N GLU A 181 -15.71 -1.20 11.26
CA GLU A 181 -15.99 -2.32 10.36
C GLU A 181 -15.33 -2.12 8.99
N ARG A 182 -15.60 -0.98 8.34
CA ARG A 182 -15.03 -0.65 7.03
C ARG A 182 -13.50 -0.55 7.07
N PHE A 183 -12.95 -0.04 8.17
CA PHE A 183 -11.51 -0.01 8.37
C PHE A 183 -10.93 -1.42 8.42
N LEU A 184 -11.47 -2.29 9.28
CA LEU A 184 -10.96 -3.64 9.44
C LEU A 184 -11.13 -4.48 8.16
N ASP A 185 -12.23 -4.31 7.43
CA ASP A 185 -12.38 -4.95 6.11
C ASP A 185 -11.31 -4.49 5.13
N SER A 186 -11.00 -3.19 5.09
CA SER A 186 -9.92 -2.68 4.23
C SER A 186 -8.53 -3.16 4.64
N GLU A 187 -8.29 -3.37 5.95
CA GLU A 187 -7.05 -3.98 6.44
C GLU A 187 -6.95 -5.44 6.04
N LYS A 188 -8.06 -6.19 6.18
CA LYS A 188 -8.14 -7.60 5.77
C LYS A 188 -7.81 -7.76 4.29
N GLU A 189 -8.41 -6.95 3.41
CA GLU A 189 -8.10 -6.94 1.98
C GLU A 189 -6.62 -6.65 1.70
N ARG A 190 -6.02 -5.71 2.45
CA ARG A 190 -4.60 -5.38 2.32
C ARG A 190 -3.70 -6.57 2.67
N TYR A 191 -3.90 -7.20 3.83
CA TYR A 191 -3.05 -8.32 4.24
C TYR A 191 -3.23 -9.54 3.34
N ILE A 192 -4.45 -9.81 2.84
CA ILE A 192 -4.68 -10.84 1.82
C ILE A 192 -3.83 -10.55 0.58
N CYS A 193 -3.86 -9.31 0.06
CA CYS A 193 -3.05 -8.92 -1.08
C CYS A 193 -1.55 -9.10 -0.81
N TYR A 194 -1.06 -8.64 0.34
CA TYR A 194 0.36 -8.74 0.69
C TYR A 194 0.83 -10.20 0.78
N ILE A 195 0.05 -11.05 1.43
CA ILE A 195 0.32 -12.49 1.53
C ILE A 195 0.43 -13.11 0.14
N ASN A 196 -0.53 -12.85 -0.75
CA ASN A 196 -0.54 -13.40 -2.09
C ASN A 196 0.70 -12.96 -2.89
N VAL A 197 1.01 -11.66 -2.87
CA VAL A 197 2.16 -11.09 -3.58
C VAL A 197 3.47 -11.68 -3.07
N LEU A 198 3.65 -11.83 -1.75
CA LEU A 198 4.87 -12.41 -1.19
C LEU A 198 4.99 -13.91 -1.48
N ARG A 199 3.89 -14.67 -1.39
CA ARG A 199 3.86 -16.09 -1.75
C ARG A 199 4.24 -16.31 -3.21
N GLU A 200 3.69 -15.53 -4.12
CA GLU A 200 4.04 -15.57 -5.54
C GLU A 200 5.52 -15.27 -5.77
N LYS A 201 6.06 -14.25 -5.10
CA LYS A 201 7.47 -13.89 -5.22
C LYS A 201 8.41 -14.96 -4.68
N LEU A 202 8.09 -15.58 -3.55
CA LEU A 202 8.86 -16.70 -2.99
C LEU A 202 8.81 -17.92 -3.92
N ASN A 203 7.63 -18.23 -4.48
CA ASN A 203 7.46 -19.34 -5.41
C ASN A 203 8.25 -19.13 -6.72
N THR A 204 8.27 -17.91 -7.26
CA THR A 204 9.09 -17.59 -8.44
C THR A 204 10.59 -17.63 -8.11
N GLY A 205 11.00 -17.18 -6.93
CA GLY A 205 12.39 -17.28 -6.46
C GLY A 205 12.87 -18.74 -6.41
N THR A 206 12.07 -19.66 -5.87
CA THR A 206 12.38 -21.10 -5.83
C THR A 206 12.47 -21.71 -7.22
N LYS A 207 11.60 -21.32 -8.16
CA LYS A 207 11.66 -21.80 -9.56
C LYS A 207 12.92 -21.35 -10.29
N VAL A 208 13.39 -20.13 -10.03
CA VAL A 208 14.65 -19.64 -10.62
C VAL A 208 15.84 -20.40 -10.07
N ILE A 209 15.86 -20.70 -8.75
CA ILE A 209 16.92 -21.49 -8.11
C ILE A 209 16.99 -22.91 -8.70
N ASN A 210 15.84 -23.58 -8.78
CA ASN A 210 15.77 -24.94 -9.34
C ASN A 210 16.16 -25.00 -10.83
N ASN A 211 15.97 -23.91 -11.59
CA ASN A 211 16.40 -23.82 -12.98
C ASN A 211 17.88 -23.45 -13.13
N CYS A 212 18.52 -22.77 -12.18
CA CYS A 212 19.97 -22.54 -12.23
C CYS A 212 20.81 -23.73 -11.75
N ASP A 213 20.21 -24.69 -11.03
CA ASP A 213 20.86 -25.94 -10.64
C ASP A 213 21.01 -26.96 -11.79
N THR A 214 20.47 -26.69 -12.99
CA THR A 214 20.64 -27.53 -14.19
C THR A 214 21.68 -27.01 -15.18
N ASN A 215 22.33 -25.88 -14.93
CA ASN A 215 23.46 -25.38 -15.73
C ASN A 215 24.58 -24.88 -14.83
N SER A 216 25.30 -25.80 -14.21
CA SER A 216 26.51 -25.49 -13.44
C SER A 216 27.66 -25.12 -14.40
N GLN A 217 27.79 -23.82 -14.71
CA GLN A 217 29.10 -23.23 -14.97
C GLN A 217 29.38 -22.13 -13.95
N THR A 218 30.37 -22.42 -13.12
CA THR A 218 30.96 -21.57 -12.08
C THR A 218 31.34 -20.19 -12.59
N PHE A 219 30.87 -19.13 -11.91
CA PHE A 219 31.55 -17.83 -11.92
C PHE A 219 31.57 -17.22 -10.52
N ASN A 220 32.79 -16.86 -10.10
CA ASN A 220 33.17 -16.38 -8.78
C ASN A 220 32.56 -15.01 -8.45
N ALA A 221 32.14 -14.88 -7.20
CA ALA A 221 31.62 -13.66 -6.60
C ALA A 221 32.69 -12.56 -6.49
N LYS A 222 32.35 -11.35 -6.95
CA LYS A 222 32.89 -10.10 -6.40
C LYS A 222 31.74 -9.28 -5.83
N LYS A 223 31.92 -8.91 -4.56
CA LYS A 223 30.96 -8.24 -3.70
C LYS A 223 31.04 -6.73 -3.96
N GLU A 224 30.05 -6.15 -4.63
CA GLU A 224 29.91 -4.69 -4.74
C GLU A 224 28.49 -4.27 -4.36
N ASN A 225 28.42 -3.35 -3.39
CA ASN A 225 27.20 -2.74 -2.89
C ASN A 225 26.53 -1.94 -4.00
N SER A 226 25.34 -2.35 -4.45
CA SER A 226 24.57 -1.59 -5.45
C SER A 226 23.13 -1.38 -5.01
N THR A 227 22.79 -0.09 -4.87
CA THR A 227 21.43 0.45 -4.79
C THR A 227 20.64 -0.01 -6.01
N THR A 228 19.72 -0.96 -5.81
CA THR A 228 18.82 -1.43 -6.87
C THR A 228 17.85 -0.32 -7.28
N THR A 229 18.17 0.36 -8.37
CA THR A 229 17.26 1.24 -9.09
C THR A 229 16.46 0.37 -10.05
N PHE A 230 15.17 0.17 -9.77
CA PHE A 230 14.27 -0.40 -10.76
C PHE A 230 13.89 0.72 -11.73
N VAL A 231 14.40 0.64 -12.96
CA VAL A 231 13.89 1.39 -14.10
C VAL A 231 12.92 0.45 -14.81
N PHE A 232 11.66 0.83 -14.90
CA PHE A 232 10.65 0.21 -15.77
C PHE A 232 10.37 1.17 -16.92
#